data_AF-A0A0B6XW89-F1
#
_entry.id   AF-A0A0B6XW89-F1
#
_cell.length_a   1.000
_cell.length_b   1.000
_cell.length_c   1.000
_cell.angle_alpha   90.00
_cell.angle_beta   90.00
_cell.angle_gamma   90.00
#
_symmetry.space_group_name_H-M   'P 1'
#
loop_
_entity.id
_entity.type
_entity.pdbx_description
1 polymer ?
#
loop_
_entity_poly.entity_id
_entity_poly.type
_entity_poly.pdbx_seq_one_letter_code
_entity_poly.pdbx_strand_id
1 'polypeptide(L)' 'FICYRRSSGSQLASLLKVHLQLRGFSVFLDIDRLRAGKFDENLLLSIHLSNHFILILTPDALDRCLGDDIQ' A
#
# COMPACT_ATOMS: atom_id res chain seq x y z
N PHE A 1 -3.61 4.93 -5.17
CA PHE A 1 -3.22 3.91 -4.19
C PHE A 1 -1.75 4.08 -3.79
N ILE A 2 -1.42 4.00 -2.50
CA ILE A 2 -0.03 3.94 -2.02
C ILE A 2 0.19 2.58 -1.35
N CYS A 3 1.06 1.76 -1.94
CA CYS A 3 1.54 0.50 -1.39
C CYS A 3 2.87 0.71 -0.68
N TYR A 4 3.05 0.08 0.49
CA TYR A 4 4.25 0.23 1.30
C TYR A 4 4.43 -0.95 2.25
N ARG A 5 5.66 -1.23 2.62
CA ARG A 5 5.98 -2.19 3.68
C ARG A 5 5.64 -1.59 5.05
N ARG A 6 4.72 -2.19 5.80
CA ARG A 6 4.22 -1.56 7.05
C ARG A 6 5.27 -1.41 8.14
N SER A 7 6.22 -2.32 8.21
CA SER A 7 7.29 -2.31 9.23
C SER A 7 8.24 -1.11 9.07
N SER A 8 8.34 -0.52 7.88
CA SER A 8 9.38 0.48 7.56
C SER A 8 8.86 1.72 6.82
N GLY A 9 7.82 1.58 5.98
CA GLY A 9 7.33 2.63 5.09
C GLY A 9 6.14 3.45 5.61
N SER A 10 5.61 3.13 6.80
CA SER A 10 4.35 3.72 7.31
C SER A 10 4.39 5.24 7.50
N GLN A 11 5.51 5.76 8.00
CA GLN A 11 5.69 7.20 8.20
C GLN A 11 5.74 7.95 6.86
N LEU A 12 6.54 7.46 5.90
CA LEU A 12 6.64 8.05 4.57
C LEU A 12 5.31 7.97 3.81
N ALA A 13 4.59 6.85 3.90
CA ALA A 13 3.26 6.70 3.31
C ALA A 13 2.26 7.73 3.86
N SER A 14 2.28 7.93 5.18
CA SER A 14 1.42 8.90 5.85
C SER A 14 1.76 10.33 5.44
N LEU A 15 3.05 10.66 5.35
CA LEU A 15 3.52 11.97 4.89
C LEU A 15 3.10 12.25 3.44
N LEU A 16 3.30 11.29 2.54
CA LEU A 16 2.88 11.41 1.14
C LEU A 16 1.37 11.57 1.03
N LYS A 17 0.59 10.80 1.81
CA LYS A 17 -0.86 10.93 1.87
C LYS A 17 -1.26 12.35 2.22
N VAL A 18 -0.75 12.90 3.33
CA VAL A 18 -1.08 14.27 3.77
C VAL A 18 -0.75 15.28 2.67
N HIS A 19 0.46 15.22 2.10
CA HIS A 19 0.88 16.17 1.06
C HIS A 19 0.09 16.07 -0.24
N LEU A 20 -0.33 14.88 -0.66
CA LEU A 20 -1.14 14.68 -1.84
C LEU A 20 -2.60 15.13 -1.60
N GLN A 21 -3.15 14.84 -0.42
CA GLN A 21 -4.49 15.30 -0.04
C GLN A 21 -4.58 16.82 0.04
N LEU A 22 -3.54 17.49 0.56
CA LEU A 22 -3.43 18.96 0.55
C LEU A 22 -3.43 19.55 -0.87
N ARG A 23 -3.09 18.75 -1.88
CA ARG A 23 -3.10 19.14 -3.31
C ARG A 23 -4.36 18.66 -4.05
N GLY A 24 -5.36 18.18 -3.33
CA GLY A 24 -6.65 17.78 -3.89
C GLY A 24 -6.72 16.33 -4.41
N PHE A 25 -5.71 15.50 -4.16
CA PHE A 25 -5.75 14.09 -4.56
C PHE A 25 -6.50 13.24 -3.53
N SER A 26 -7.33 12.32 -4.01
CA SER A 26 -7.83 11.20 -3.20
C SER A 26 -6.73 10.15 -3.04
N VAL A 27 -6.43 9.78 -1.79
CA VAL A 27 -5.32 8.86 -1.48
C VAL A 27 -5.78 7.75 -0.57
N PHE A 28 -5.61 6.52 -1.06
CA PHE A 28 -5.83 5.29 -0.32
C PHE A 28 -4.48 4.68 0.05
N LEU A 29 -4.31 4.35 1.33
CA LEU A 29 -3.15 3.61 1.83
C LEU A 29 -3.51 2.14 1.95
N ASP A 30 -2.53 1.27 1.71
CA ASP A 30 -2.60 -0.15 2.01
C ASP A 30 -2.52 -0.41 3.53
N ILE A 31 -3.62 -0.10 4.24
CA ILE A 31 -3.75 -0.36 5.68
C ILE A 31 -4.44 -1.70 5.84
N ASP A 32 -3.81 -2.63 6.56
CA ASP A 32 -4.40 -3.93 6.89
C ASP A 32 -5.70 -3.71 7.67
N ARG A 33 -6.83 -3.91 6.99
CA ARG A 33 -8.00 -4.50 7.64
C ARG A 33 -8.04 -6.00 7.36
N LEU A 34 -6.87 -6.65 7.32
CA LEU A 34 -6.76 -8.09 7.17
C LEU A 34 -6.77 -8.75 8.54
N ARG A 35 -7.97 -9.07 9.04
CA ARG A 35 -8.10 -10.25 9.90
C ARG A 35 -7.67 -11.45 9.06
N ALA A 36 -6.71 -12.23 9.56
CA ALA A 36 -6.12 -13.38 8.88
C ALA A 36 -7.19 -14.23 8.15
N GLY A 37 -7.02 -14.43 6.83
CA GLY A 37 -7.72 -15.50 6.12
C GLY A 37 -8.23 -15.22 4.71
N LYS A 38 -8.45 -13.96 4.30
CA LYS A 38 -8.86 -13.64 2.92
C LYS A 38 -8.17 -12.39 2.42
N PHE A 39 -7.51 -12.50 1.27
CA PHE A 39 -7.10 -11.34 0.47
C PHE A 39 -8.34 -10.48 0.22
N ASP A 40 -8.32 -9.22 0.67
CA ASP A 40 -9.51 -8.40 0.75
C ASP A 40 -9.89 -7.91 -0.67
N GLU A 41 -11.04 -8.31 -1.18
CA GLU A 41 -11.57 -7.85 -2.48
C GLU A 41 -11.62 -6.31 -2.53
N ASN A 42 -11.81 -5.66 -1.37
CA ASN A 42 -11.78 -4.20 -1.26
C ASN A 42 -10.39 -3.61 -1.55
N LEU A 43 -9.32 -4.33 -1.24
CA LEU A 43 -7.95 -3.93 -1.56
C LEU A 43 -7.75 -3.93 -3.08
N LEU A 44 -8.10 -5.04 -3.74
CA LEU A 44 -8.04 -5.17 -5.20
C LEU A 44 -8.89 -4.12 -5.90
N LEU A 45 -10.10 -3.90 -5.40
CA LEU A 45 -10.99 -2.87 -5.93
C LEU A 45 -10.37 -1.46 -5.76
N SER A 46 -9.77 -1.16 -4.60
CA SER A 46 -9.11 0.13 -4.36
C SER A 46 -7.90 0.34 -5.27
N ILE A 47 -7.17 -0.72 -5.61
CA ILE A 47 -6.10 -0.68 -6.61
C ILE A 47 -6.69 -0.41 -8.00
N HIS A 48 -7.70 -1.18 -8.40
CA HIS A 48 -8.33 -1.07 -9.72
C HIS A 48 -8.98 0.30 -9.97
N LEU A 49 -9.61 0.89 -8.95
CA LEU A 49 -10.22 2.21 -9.02
C LEU A 49 -9.22 3.37 -8.90
N SER A 50 -7.96 3.09 -8.57
CA SER A 50 -6.94 4.13 -8.43
C SER A 50 -6.31 4.47 -9.78
N ASN A 51 -6.40 5.74 -10.20
CA ASN A 51 -5.72 6.24 -11.40
C ASN A 51 -4.18 6.18 -11.31
N HIS A 52 -3.64 6.19 -10.08
CA HIS A 52 -2.21 6.19 -9.82
C HIS A 52 -1.86 5.15 -8.75
N PHE A 53 -0.76 4.43 -8.98
CA PHE A 53 -0.20 3.46 -8.04
C PHE A 53 1.20 3.91 -7.63
N ILE A 54 1.39 4.20 -6.35
CA ILE A 54 2.67 4.63 -5.78
C ILE A 54 3.19 3.48 -4.91
N LEU A 55 4.36 2.95 -5.25
CA LEU A 55 5.06 1.93 -4.46
C LEU A 55 6.20 2.58 -3.67
N ILE A 56 6.19 2.43 -2.35
CA ILE A 56 7.26 2.93 -1.48
C ILE A 56 8.27 1.81 -1.23
N LEU A 57 9.50 2.02 -1.73
CA LEU A 57 10.63 1.10 -1.59
C LEU A 57 11.60 1.59 -0.51
N THR A 58 11.26 1.35 0.76
CA THR A 58 12.26 1.41 1.82
C THR A 58 13.27 0.26 1.68
N PRO A 59 14.40 0.30 2.40
CA PRO A 59 15.20 -0.91 2.59
C PRO A 59 14.30 -2.11 2.97
N ASP A 60 14.60 -3.26 2.38
CA ASP A 60 13.97 -4.57 2.66
C ASP A 60 12.45 -4.64 2.40
N ALA A 61 11.90 -3.66 1.66
CA ALA A 61 10.46 -3.56 1.43
C ALA A 61 9.89 -4.81 0.72
N LEU A 62 10.68 -5.40 -0.18
CA LEU A 62 10.30 -6.51 -1.05
C LEU A 62 10.81 -7.88 -0.57
N ASP A 63 11.54 -7.96 0.54
CA ASP A 63 12.19 -9.21 0.98
C ASP A 63 11.20 -10.37 1.21
N ARG A 64 9.95 -10.05 1.57
CA ARG A 64 8.90 -11.08 1.74
C ARG A 64 8.23 -11.49 0.44
N CYS A 65 8.42 -10.73 -0.63
CA CYS A 65 7.90 -11.07 -1.94
C CYS A 65 8.81 -12.08 -2.64
N LEU A 66 10.06 -12.25 -2.18
CA LEU A 66 10.97 -13.24 -2.72
C LEU A 66 10.51 -14.65 -2.30
N GLY A 67 10.25 -15.52 -3.28
CA GLY A 67 9.84 -16.91 -3.04
C GLY A 67 8.36 -17.09 -2.69
N ASP A 68 7.55 -16.04 -2.83
CA ASP A 68 6.10 -16.06 -2.57
C ASP A 68 5.29 -16.69 -3.72
N ASP A 69 5.96 -17.11 -4.80
CA ASP A 69 5.35 -17.75 -5.98
C ASP A 69 4.90 -19.21 -5.75
N ILE A 70 5.13 -19.77 -4.55
CA ILE A 70 4.95 -21.21 -4.26
C ILE A 70 3.58 -21.53 -3.62
N GLN A 71 2.62 -20.60 -3.63
CA GLN A 71 1.32 -20.80 -2.96
C GLN A 71 0.20 -21.28 -3.90
#